data_AF-A0AAV2RPQ8-F1
#
_entry.id   AF-A0AAV2RPQ8-F1
#
_cell.length_a   1.000
_cell.length_b   1.000
_cell.length_c   1.000
_cell.angle_alpha   90.00
_cell.angle_beta   90.00
_cell.angle_gamma   90.00
#
_symmetry.space_group_name_H-M   'P 1'
#
loop_
_entity.id
_entity.type
_entity.pdbx_description
1 polymer ?
#
loop_
_entity_poly.entity_id
_entity_poly.type
_entity_poly.pdbx_seq_one_letter_code
_entity_poly.pdbx_strand_id
1 'polypeptide(L)'
;DIAVGAPRHSGGGAVMIFFGSERGFETNRNPNQVIIADEIPWNLPMNPKGFGYSLSGGQDMDENGYPDLLVGAPEADVALLLYSRSIMKLSSKFKFEPEDLNLMNYKCHDD
;
A
#
# COMPACT_ATOMS: atom_id res chain seq x y z
N ASP A 1 8.93 8.11 2.64
CA ASP A 1 8.65 7.20 1.52
C ASP A 1 9.07 7.83 0.21
N ILE A 2 9.21 7.05 -0.86
CA ILE A 2 9.48 7.54 -2.22
C ILE A 2 8.68 6.75 -3.24
N ALA A 3 8.22 7.43 -4.29
CA ALA A 3 7.59 6.84 -5.46
C ALA A 3 8.55 6.92 -6.66
N VAL A 4 8.71 5.81 -7.39
CA VAL A 4 9.57 5.72 -8.57
C VAL A 4 8.75 5.25 -9.76
N GLY A 5 8.75 6.05 -10.83
CA GLY A 5 8.02 5.75 -12.06
C GLY A 5 8.79 4.82 -13.00
N ALA A 6 8.08 3.89 -13.64
CA ALA A 6 8.56 3.03 -14.71
C ALA A 6 7.60 3.12 -15.91
N PRO A 7 7.58 4.25 -16.65
CA PRO A 7 6.61 4.51 -17.71
C PRO A 7 6.69 3.57 -18.92
N ARG A 8 7.78 2.80 -19.03
CA ARG A 8 8.00 1.79 -20.09
C ARG A 8 7.78 0.35 -19.61
N HIS A 9 7.34 0.15 -18.37
CA HIS A 9 6.99 -1.17 -17.86
C HIS A 9 5.85 -1.78 -18.71
N SER A 10 5.79 -3.10 -18.79
CA SER A 10 4.66 -3.79 -19.42
C SER A 10 3.34 -3.40 -18.75
N GLY A 11 2.25 -3.46 -19.52
CA GLY A 11 0.91 -3.16 -19.00
C GLY A 11 0.63 -1.67 -18.80
N GLY A 12 1.15 -0.80 -19.68
CA GLY A 12 0.87 0.65 -19.68
C GLY A 12 1.86 1.52 -18.91
N GLY A 13 2.68 0.91 -18.05
CA GLY A 13 3.59 1.59 -17.14
C GLY A 13 3.32 1.20 -15.68
N ALA A 14 4.21 1.58 -14.78
CA ALA A 14 4.08 1.27 -13.36
C ALA A 14 4.64 2.38 -12.46
N VAL A 15 4.19 2.40 -11.21
CA VAL A 15 4.77 3.19 -10.12
C VAL A 15 5.09 2.26 -8.95
N MET A 16 6.31 2.37 -8.44
CA MET A 16 6.80 1.59 -7.31
C MET A 16 6.91 2.47 -6.07
N ILE A 17 6.38 2.02 -4.94
CA ILE A 17 6.45 2.72 -3.66
C ILE A 17 7.46 2.01 -2.76
N PHE A 18 8.39 2.79 -2.23
CA PHE A 18 9.37 2.33 -1.24
C PHE A 18 9.16 3.10 0.06
N PHE A 19 8.95 2.38 1.15
CA PHE A 19 8.81 2.99 2.47
C PHE A 19 10.16 3.49 2.96
N GLY A 20 10.15 4.69 3.51
CA GLY A 20 11.28 5.24 4.22
C GLY A 20 11.43 4.55 5.58
N SER A 21 12.62 4.67 6.14
CA SER A 21 12.88 4.29 7.52
C SER A 21 13.71 5.38 8.19
N GLU A 22 13.82 5.34 9.52
CA GLU A 22 14.73 6.21 10.28
C GLU A 22 16.20 6.04 9.85
N ARG A 23 16.56 4.90 9.24
CA ARG A 23 17.90 4.62 8.71
C ARG A 23 18.07 5.02 7.24
N GLY A 24 17.07 5.68 6.65
CA GLY A 24 17.03 6.00 5.22
C GLY A 24 16.35 4.91 4.39
N PHE A 25 16.68 4.87 3.10
CA PHE A 25 16.09 3.94 2.14
C PHE A 25 16.94 2.67 2.00
N GLU A 26 16.34 1.50 2.18
CA GLU A 26 17.00 0.22 1.93
C GLU A 26 16.94 -0.11 0.42
N THR A 27 18.03 0.12 -0.31
CA THR A 27 18.10 -0.08 -1.78
C THR A 27 18.03 -1.55 -2.22
N ASN A 28 18.22 -2.49 -1.29
CA ASN A 28 18.22 -3.93 -1.56
C ASN A 28 16.85 -4.58 -1.31
N ARG A 29 15.81 -3.79 -1.04
CA ARG A 29 14.44 -4.30 -0.87
C ARG A 29 13.63 -4.20 -2.14
N ASN A 30 12.72 -5.16 -2.29
CA ASN A 30 11.61 -5.03 -3.23
C ASN A 30 10.72 -3.85 -2.83
N PRO A 31 10.06 -3.21 -3.81
CA PRO A 31 9.07 -2.17 -3.53
C PRO A 31 7.96 -2.70 -2.61
N ASN A 32 7.51 -1.87 -1.68
CA ASN A 32 6.44 -2.19 -0.74
C ASN A 32 5.08 -2.28 -1.45
N GLN A 33 4.91 -1.54 -2.55
CA GLN A 33 3.74 -1.60 -3.41
C GLN A 33 4.19 -1.35 -4.85
N VAL A 34 3.63 -2.12 -5.78
CA VAL A 34 3.76 -1.88 -7.21
C VAL A 34 2.37 -1.59 -7.74
N ILE A 35 2.23 -0.48 -8.43
CA ILE A 35 0.98 -0.01 -9.03
C ILE A 35 1.17 -0.11 -10.53
N ILE A 36 0.61 -1.14 -11.15
CA ILE A 36 0.69 -1.37 -12.60
C ILE A 36 -0.55 -0.79 -13.24
N ALA A 37 -0.40 -0.03 -14.32
CA ALA A 37 -1.51 0.63 -14.99
C ALA A 37 -2.63 -0.37 -15.31
N ASP A 38 -2.35 -1.47 -15.98
CA ASP A 38 -3.38 -2.43 -16.41
C ASP A 38 -4.06 -3.22 -15.28
N GLU A 39 -3.54 -3.18 -14.05
CA GLU A 39 -4.14 -3.88 -12.91
C GLU A 39 -5.19 -3.04 -12.18
N ILE A 40 -5.26 -1.74 -12.48
CA ILE A 40 -6.24 -0.88 -11.85
C ILE A 40 -7.57 -1.00 -12.60
N PRO A 41 -8.69 -1.24 -11.89
CA PRO A 41 -10.01 -1.35 -12.50
C PRO A 41 -10.47 0.04 -12.95
N TRP A 42 -10.01 0.46 -14.12
CA TRP A 42 -10.35 1.73 -14.71
C TRP A 42 -11.79 1.71 -15.24
N ASN A 43 -12.55 2.76 -14.95
CA ASN A 43 -13.69 3.15 -15.78
C ASN A 43 -13.22 4.01 -16.97
N LEU A 44 -12.05 3.69 -17.54
CA LEU A 44 -11.46 4.43 -18.65
C LEU A 44 -11.55 3.62 -19.94
N PRO A 45 -11.79 4.29 -21.09
CA PRO A 45 -11.89 3.63 -22.39
C PRO A 45 -10.54 3.13 -22.94
N MET A 46 -9.41 3.48 -22.30
CA MET A 46 -8.07 3.12 -22.76
C MET A 46 -7.10 2.85 -21.60
N ASN A 47 -6.09 2.02 -21.90
CA ASN A 47 -4.91 1.79 -21.08
C ASN A 47 -4.09 3.09 -20.96
N PRO A 48 -3.79 3.58 -19.75
CA PRO A 48 -3.04 4.82 -19.54
C PRO A 48 -1.55 4.63 -19.85
N LYS A 49 -1.19 4.52 -21.13
CA LYS A 49 0.19 4.35 -21.58
C LYS A 49 1.09 5.48 -21.10
N GLY A 50 2.30 5.12 -20.68
CA GLY A 50 3.25 6.05 -20.06
C GLY A 50 2.93 6.33 -18.59
N PHE A 51 2.10 5.51 -17.93
CA PHE A 51 1.79 5.64 -16.51
C PHE A 51 3.06 5.63 -15.67
N GLY A 52 3.24 6.67 -14.85
CA GLY A 52 4.45 6.87 -14.05
C GLY A 52 5.51 7.73 -14.73
N TYR A 53 5.21 8.39 -15.86
CA TYR A 53 6.15 9.29 -16.53
C TYR A 53 6.45 10.55 -15.69
N SER A 54 5.43 11.08 -15.03
CA SER A 54 5.56 12.20 -14.10
C SER A 54 4.79 11.89 -12.82
N LEU A 55 5.30 12.40 -11.70
CA LEU A 55 4.77 12.14 -10.36
C LEU A 55 4.72 13.45 -9.57
N SER A 56 3.65 13.64 -8.80
CA SER A 56 3.54 14.70 -7.80
C SER A 56 2.83 14.13 -6.59
N GLY A 57 3.42 14.24 -5.40
CA GLY A 57 2.82 13.76 -4.16
C GLY A 57 3.24 14.60 -2.97
N GLY A 58 2.88 14.15 -1.77
CA GLY A 58 3.22 14.83 -0.52
C GLY A 58 2.16 15.83 -0.03
N GLN A 59 1.06 15.97 -0.76
CA GLN A 59 -0.12 16.72 -0.35
C GLN A 59 -1.29 15.75 -0.15
N ASP A 60 -2.02 15.92 0.94
CA ASP A 60 -3.29 15.27 1.21
C ASP A 60 -4.40 16.05 0.48
N MET A 61 -5.09 15.42 -0.47
CA MET A 61 -6.07 16.03 -1.37
C MET A 61 -7.52 15.71 -0.96
N ASP A 62 -7.73 14.67 -0.16
CA ASP A 62 -9.06 14.29 0.37
C ASP A 62 -9.23 14.55 1.87
N GLU A 63 -8.24 15.17 2.51
CA GLU A 63 -8.22 15.56 3.92
C GLU A 63 -8.30 14.37 4.89
N ASN A 64 -7.81 13.20 4.49
CA ASN A 64 -7.85 11.99 5.32
C ASN A 64 -6.64 11.80 6.26
N GLY A 65 -5.67 12.73 6.21
CA GLY A 65 -4.45 12.73 7.01
C GLY A 65 -3.27 11.99 6.37
N TYR A 66 -3.40 11.50 5.14
CA TYR A 66 -2.34 10.79 4.41
C TYR A 66 -2.07 11.48 3.06
N PRO A 67 -0.80 11.71 2.69
CA PRO A 67 -0.49 12.34 1.40
C PRO A 67 -0.85 11.43 0.23
N ASP A 68 -1.40 12.02 -0.83
CA ASP A 68 -1.82 11.35 -2.05
C ASP A 68 -0.75 11.44 -3.15
N LEU A 69 -1.01 10.73 -4.26
CA LEU A 69 -0.10 10.69 -5.40
C LEU A 69 -0.83 10.95 -6.72
N LEU A 70 -0.40 12.00 -7.43
CA LEU A 70 -0.78 12.27 -8.82
C LEU A 70 0.24 11.63 -9.77
N VAL A 71 -0.26 10.87 -10.74
CA VAL A 71 0.53 10.12 -11.72
C VAL A 71 0.15 10.54 -13.14
N GLY A 72 1.11 11.00 -13.93
CA GLY A 72 0.91 11.31 -15.34
C GLY A 72 1.12 10.10 -16.25
N ALA A 73 0.29 10.00 -17.28
CA ALA A 73 0.39 9.06 -18.39
C ALA A 73 0.23 9.82 -19.73
N PRO A 74 1.25 10.59 -20.14
CA PRO A 74 1.13 11.54 -21.25
C PRO A 74 0.94 10.88 -22.62
N GLU A 75 1.27 9.60 -22.79
CA GLU A 75 1.02 8.90 -24.07
C GLU A 75 -0.47 8.55 -24.28
N ALA A 76 -1.28 8.69 -23.22
CA ALA A 76 -2.72 8.52 -23.24
C ALA A 76 -3.48 9.81 -22.89
N ASP A 77 -2.79 10.96 -22.83
CA ASP A 77 -3.36 12.28 -22.49
C ASP A 77 -4.15 12.31 -21.16
N VAL A 78 -3.72 11.53 -20.16
CA VAL A 78 -4.38 11.45 -18.86
C VAL A 78 -3.42 11.64 -17.68
N ALA A 79 -3.98 12.14 -16.58
CA ALA A 79 -3.35 12.17 -15.26
C ALA A 79 -4.32 11.57 -14.25
N LEU A 80 -3.78 10.87 -13.25
CA LEU A 80 -4.56 10.06 -12.32
C LEU A 80 -4.18 10.41 -10.88
N LEU A 81 -5.18 10.75 -10.08
CA LEU A 81 -5.02 10.96 -8.64
C LEU A 81 -5.29 9.65 -7.90
N LEU A 82 -4.31 9.20 -7.14
CA LEU A 82 -4.38 8.00 -6.30
C LEU A 82 -4.48 8.43 -4.85
N TYR A 83 -5.63 8.16 -4.24
CA TYR A 83 -5.86 8.43 -2.82
C TYR A 83 -5.19 7.37 -1.94
N SER A 84 -4.47 7.83 -0.93
CA SER A 84 -3.91 6.98 0.11
C SER A 84 -5.00 6.43 1.01
N ARG A 85 -4.83 5.20 1.52
CA ARG A 85 -5.77 4.57 2.44
C ARG A 85 -5.32 4.77 3.89
N SER A 86 -6.27 5.09 4.77
CA SER A 86 -6.02 5.12 6.21
C SER A 86 -5.54 3.78 6.75
N ILE A 87 -4.57 3.80 7.66
CA ILE A 87 -3.97 2.60 8.26
C ILE A 87 -4.53 2.37 9.67
N MET A 88 -5.05 1.18 9.94
CA MET A 88 -5.45 0.75 11.29
C MET A 88 -4.39 -0.18 11.90
N LYS A 89 -3.91 0.16 13.11
CA LYS A 89 -3.02 -0.71 13.89
C LYS A 89 -3.84 -1.50 14.90
N LEU A 90 -3.98 -2.81 14.68
CA LEU A 90 -4.63 -3.71 15.63
C LEU A 90 -3.59 -4.28 16.61
N SER A 91 -3.89 -4.19 17.91
CA SER A 91 -3.13 -4.87 18.95
C SER A 91 -4.08 -5.75 19.76
N SER A 92 -3.75 -7.03 19.90
CA SER A 92 -4.52 -7.98 20.71
C SER A 92 -3.64 -8.50 21.84
N LYS A 93 -4.25 -8.67 23.01
CA LYS A 93 -3.64 -9.31 24.17
C LYS A 93 -4.54 -10.47 24.56
N PHE A 94 -3.96 -11.66 24.64
CA PHE A 94 -4.65 -12.85 25.12
C PHE A 94 -4.12 -13.22 26.50
N LYS A 95 -5.01 -13.68 27.38
CA LYS A 95 -4.68 -14.25 28.69
C LYS A 95 -5.41 -15.57 28.84
N PHE A 96 -4.73 -16.59 29.33
CA PHE A 96 -5.34 -17.87 29.68
C PHE A 96 -5.81 -17.84 31.14
N GLU A 97 -6.99 -18.37 31.40
CA GLU A 97 -7.46 -18.64 32.76
C GLU A 97 -7.89 -20.12 32.90
N PRO A 98 -7.31 -20.88 33.84
CA PRO A 98 -6.22 -20.47 34.73
C PRO A 98 -4.88 -20.31 33.98
N GLU A 99 -4.02 -19.43 34.47
CA GLU A 99 -2.65 -19.24 33.93
C GLU A 99 -1.79 -20.50 34.14
N ASP A 100 -2.02 -21.21 35.24
CA ASP A 100 -1.44 -22.50 35.57
C ASP A 100 -2.49 -23.61 35.62
N LEU A 101 -2.23 -24.73 34.93
CA LEU A 101 -3.07 -25.91 34.95
C LEU A 101 -2.71 -26.81 36.14
N ASN A 102 -3.63 -26.94 37.10
CA ASN A 102 -3.45 -27.86 38.23
C ASN A 102 -3.82 -29.30 37.85
N LEU A 103 -2.80 -30.14 37.64
CA LEU A 103 -2.95 -31.58 37.29
C LEU A 103 -3.56 -32.45 38.39
N MET A 104 -3.74 -31.92 39.60
CA MET A 104 -4.39 -32.63 40.71
C MET A 104 -5.83 -32.16 40.93
N ASN A 105 -6.29 -31.15 40.19
CA ASN A 105 -7.62 -30.56 40.33
C ASN A 105 -8.29 -30.38 38.97
N TYR A 106 -8.79 -31.50 38.42
CA TYR A 106 -9.53 -31.53 37.16
C TYR A 106 -10.93 -30.93 37.37
N LYS A 107 -11.15 -29.71 36.87
CA LYS A 107 -12.42 -28.98 36.95
C LYS A 107 -13.18 -28.89 35.62
N CYS A 108 -12.77 -29.65 34.61
CA CYS A 108 -13.54 -29.72 33.38
C CYS A 108 -14.80 -30.57 33.63
N HIS A 109 -15.98 -29.98 33.43
CA HIS A 109 -17.25 -30.71 33.38
C HIS A 109 -17.56 -30.93 31.91
N ASP A 110 -17.66 -32.19 31.49
CA ASP A 110 -18.14 -32.53 30.15
C ASP A 110 -19.67 -32.50 30.21
N ASP A 111 -20.30 -31.60 29.45
CA ASP A 111 -21.75 -31.62 29.16
C ASP A 111 -22.07 -32.62 28.04
#